data_AF-A0A367IK73-F1
#
_entry.id   AF-A0A367IK73-F1
#
_cell.length_a   1.000
_cell.length_b   1.000
_cell.length_c   1.000
_cell.angle_alpha   90.00
_cell.angle_beta   90.00
_cell.angle_gamma   90.00
#
_symmetry.space_group_name_H-M   'P 1'
#
loop_
_entity.id
_entity.type
_entity.pdbx_description
1 polymer ?
#
loop_
_entity_poly.entity_id
_entity_poly.type
_entity_poly.pdbx_seq_one_letter_code
_entity_poly.pdbx_strand_id
1 'polypeptide(L)'
;MRIPIRPKGDISSAFSHLGGKENALEPHLLTLKKQITPQDPTTIQHAYQRLLESIEKEAVDIKQKGSSIIPQITLEEIKANGGRFPQDIAAQIQRRGCVVIRQVIPEQEACEYKQQIQRYVNKYQIKRVNCVPGHIEGYPKHKPQVFEVYWTKSQVTARSHAGFELATMALNQLWHADEDTVIDWSKNMAYCDRLQIHKPGDVFFDLEAHVDNGSLERWQDPEYRQCYTHILNGEWERHDPFDATHRVEARMDYYSSLAGRSVFRNFQGCVAISDIKANSGAFRTCPLLKEATALFMMKPLTKEYIEQLDFIGASP
;
A
#
# COMPACT_ATOMS: atom_id res chain seq x y z
N MET A 1 -25.62 -2.49 13.89
CA MET A 1 -25.05 -2.74 12.55
C MET A 1 -24.33 -4.08 12.61
N ARG A 2 -24.77 -5.11 11.87
CA ARG A 2 -23.99 -6.37 11.77
C ARG A 2 -22.86 -6.11 10.78
N ILE A 3 -21.62 -6.12 11.24
CA ILE A 3 -20.45 -6.09 10.34
C ILE A 3 -20.55 -7.36 9.49
N PRO A 4 -20.66 -7.27 8.15
CA PRO A 4 -20.70 -8.46 7.31
C PRO A 4 -19.42 -9.27 7.53
N ILE A 5 -19.59 -10.57 7.76
CA ILE A 5 -18.46 -11.48 7.95
C ILE A 5 -17.78 -11.61 6.59
N ARG A 6 -16.51 -11.18 6.50
CA ARG A 6 -15.71 -11.33 5.28
C ARG A 6 -15.57 -12.82 4.92
N PRO A 7 -15.53 -13.16 3.63
CA PRO A 7 -15.25 -14.53 3.22
C PRO A 7 -13.92 -15.00 3.81
N LYS A 8 -13.75 -16.31 4.01
CA LYS A 8 -12.45 -16.88 4.36
C LYS A 8 -11.62 -17.07 3.07
N GLY A 9 -10.35 -16.71 3.09
CA GLY A 9 -9.43 -16.89 1.96
C GLY A 9 -7.98 -16.62 2.36
N ASP A 10 -7.06 -16.80 1.40
CA ASP A 10 -5.65 -16.44 1.51
C ASP A 10 -5.29 -15.34 0.50
N ILE A 11 -4.00 -15.00 0.37
CA ILE A 11 -3.54 -13.97 -0.57
C ILE A 11 -3.95 -14.23 -2.03
N SER A 12 -4.07 -15.49 -2.46
CA SER A 12 -4.43 -15.81 -3.84
C SER A 12 -5.89 -15.46 -4.15
N SER A 13 -6.71 -15.36 -3.11
CA SER A 13 -8.13 -15.04 -3.23
C SER A 13 -8.37 -13.53 -3.40
N ALA A 14 -7.35 -12.71 -3.13
CA ALA A 14 -7.39 -11.25 -3.26
C ALA A 14 -7.00 -10.75 -4.65
N PHE A 15 -6.28 -11.56 -5.43
CA PHE A 15 -5.72 -11.15 -6.73
C PHE A 15 -6.18 -12.11 -7.84
N SER A 16 -6.78 -11.57 -8.91
CA SER A 16 -7.30 -12.37 -10.04
C SER A 16 -6.22 -13.23 -10.69
N HIS A 17 -5.03 -12.66 -10.93
CA HIS A 17 -3.90 -13.37 -11.53
C HIS A 17 -3.36 -14.53 -10.66
N LEU A 18 -3.68 -14.56 -9.36
CA LEU A 18 -3.33 -15.66 -8.45
C LEU A 18 -4.48 -16.66 -8.25
N GLY A 19 -5.61 -16.49 -8.95
CA GLY A 19 -6.78 -17.37 -8.88
C GLY A 19 -8.03 -16.76 -8.26
N GLY A 20 -8.03 -15.44 -7.96
CA GLY A 20 -9.23 -14.69 -7.58
C GLY A 20 -10.26 -14.64 -8.72
N LYS A 21 -11.55 -14.50 -8.38
CA LYS A 21 -12.61 -14.37 -9.39
C LYS A 21 -12.59 -12.98 -10.02
N GLU A 22 -12.60 -12.91 -11.35
CA GLU A 22 -12.92 -11.68 -12.07
C GLU A 22 -14.43 -11.43 -12.03
N ASN A 23 -14.82 -10.26 -11.53
CA ASN A 23 -16.22 -9.83 -11.50
C ASN A 23 -16.46 -8.85 -12.64
N ALA A 24 -17.56 -9.05 -13.39
CA ALA A 24 -17.95 -8.12 -14.44
C ALA A 24 -18.32 -6.74 -13.86
N LEU A 25 -17.93 -5.68 -14.56
CA LEU A 25 -18.28 -4.31 -14.19
C LEU A 25 -19.76 -4.03 -14.47
N GLU A 26 -20.40 -3.31 -13.55
CA GLU A 26 -21.81 -2.92 -13.71
C GLU A 26 -21.97 -1.78 -14.73
N PRO A 27 -22.99 -1.80 -15.62
CA PRO A 27 -23.16 -0.79 -16.67
C PRO A 27 -23.24 0.66 -16.18
N HIS A 28 -23.71 0.88 -14.95
CA HIS A 28 -23.81 2.22 -14.36
C HIS A 28 -22.43 2.91 -14.25
N LEU A 29 -21.33 2.15 -14.21
CA LEU A 29 -19.97 2.68 -14.11
C LEU A 29 -19.49 3.41 -15.36
N LEU A 30 -20.02 3.04 -16.54
CA LEU A 30 -19.79 3.82 -17.76
C LEU A 30 -20.47 5.20 -17.67
N THR A 31 -21.66 5.24 -17.09
CA THR A 31 -22.37 6.52 -16.84
C THR A 31 -21.58 7.38 -15.85
N LEU A 32 -21.09 6.77 -14.76
CA LEU A 32 -20.24 7.44 -13.79
C LEU A 32 -18.98 8.03 -14.43
N LYS A 33 -18.26 7.29 -15.27
CA LYS A 33 -17.07 7.80 -15.98
C LYS A 33 -17.37 9.10 -16.72
N LYS A 34 -18.48 9.15 -17.45
CA LYS A 34 -18.91 10.34 -18.19
C LYS A 34 -19.31 11.49 -17.26
N GLN A 35 -19.90 11.19 -16.11
CA GLN A 35 -20.29 12.20 -15.12
C GLN A 35 -19.09 12.86 -14.42
N ILE A 36 -18.04 12.09 -14.10
CA ILE A 36 -16.88 12.57 -13.35
C ILE A 36 -15.78 13.16 -14.25
N THR A 37 -15.90 13.00 -15.56
CA THR A 37 -14.96 13.58 -16.53
C THR A 37 -15.35 15.04 -16.80
N PRO A 38 -14.38 15.97 -16.91
CA PRO A 38 -14.65 17.34 -17.34
C PRO A 38 -15.44 17.41 -18.65
N GLN A 39 -16.35 18.38 -18.74
CA GLN A 39 -17.21 18.57 -19.93
C GLN A 39 -16.40 18.90 -21.18
N ASP A 40 -15.31 19.65 -21.03
CA ASP A 40 -14.34 19.87 -22.11
C ASP A 40 -13.40 18.64 -22.21
N PRO A 41 -13.52 17.82 -23.26
CA PRO A 41 -12.73 16.60 -23.41
C PRO A 41 -11.22 16.88 -23.56
N THR A 42 -10.84 18.11 -23.92
CA THR A 42 -9.43 18.50 -24.04
C THR A 42 -8.73 18.65 -22.69
N THR A 43 -9.49 18.87 -21.60
CA THR A 43 -8.95 19.07 -20.25
C THR A 43 -8.09 17.88 -19.80
N ILE A 44 -8.67 16.67 -19.82
CA ILE A 44 -7.95 15.45 -19.43
C ILE A 44 -6.88 15.11 -20.47
N GLN A 45 -7.13 15.34 -21.75
CA GLN A 45 -6.14 15.05 -22.79
C GLN A 45 -4.86 15.87 -22.61
N HIS A 46 -4.97 17.19 -22.39
CA HIS A 46 -3.83 18.06 -22.14
C HIS A 46 -3.14 17.72 -20.81
N ALA A 47 -3.92 17.47 -19.76
CA ALA A 47 -3.37 17.06 -18.46
C ALA A 47 -2.57 15.75 -18.55
N TYR A 48 -3.11 14.77 -19.27
CA TYR A 48 -2.47 13.48 -19.49
C TYR A 48 -1.18 13.61 -20.31
N GLN A 49 -1.14 14.49 -21.32
CA GLN A 49 0.09 14.76 -22.07
C GLN A 49 1.19 15.37 -21.17
N ARG A 50 0.86 16.38 -20.36
CA ARG A 50 1.81 16.96 -19.39
C ARG A 50 2.30 15.92 -18.37
N LEU A 51 1.42 15.01 -17.96
CA LEU A 51 1.76 13.92 -17.06
C LEU A 51 2.77 12.96 -17.69
N LEU A 52 2.57 12.54 -18.94
CA LEU A 52 3.51 11.66 -19.64
C LEU A 52 4.90 12.30 -19.77
N GLU A 53 4.95 13.59 -20.12
CA GLU A 53 6.22 14.33 -20.16
C GLU A 53 6.91 14.40 -18.79
N SER A 54 6.15 14.52 -17.70
CA SER A 54 6.70 14.47 -16.33
C SER A 54 7.26 13.09 -16.00
N ILE A 55 6.52 12.03 -16.34
CA ILE A 55 6.95 10.64 -16.12
C ILE A 55 8.23 10.34 -16.91
N GLU A 56 8.34 10.77 -18.16
CA GLU A 56 9.55 10.58 -18.98
C GLU A 56 10.78 11.23 -18.33
N LYS A 57 10.63 12.44 -17.79
CA LYS A 57 11.71 13.14 -17.06
C LYS A 57 12.10 12.38 -15.80
N GLU A 58 11.13 11.97 -14.98
CA GLU A 58 11.41 11.24 -13.75
C GLU A 58 11.98 9.83 -14.00
N ALA A 59 11.60 9.18 -15.11
CA ALA A 59 12.11 7.88 -15.49
C ALA A 59 13.63 7.92 -15.77
N VAL A 60 14.14 9.03 -16.33
CA VAL A 60 15.60 9.24 -16.50
C VAL A 60 16.29 9.25 -15.14
N ASP A 61 15.77 10.03 -14.19
CA ASP A 61 16.31 10.12 -12.82
C ASP A 61 16.27 8.77 -12.09
N ILE A 62 15.15 8.05 -12.16
CA ILE A 62 14.99 6.71 -11.57
C ILE A 62 16.00 5.74 -12.17
N LYS A 63 16.16 5.75 -13.50
CA LYS A 63 17.10 4.86 -14.18
C LYS A 63 18.54 5.14 -13.79
N GLN A 64 18.92 6.40 -13.64
CA GLN A 64 20.27 6.80 -13.25
C GLN A 64 20.58 6.48 -11.78
N LYS A 65 19.65 6.78 -10.86
CA LYS A 65 19.87 6.63 -9.41
C LYS A 65 19.60 5.20 -8.91
N GLY A 66 18.76 4.43 -9.61
CA GLY A 66 18.32 3.12 -9.17
C GLY A 66 17.74 3.17 -7.76
N SER A 67 18.07 2.19 -6.91
CA SER A 67 17.55 2.12 -5.52
C SER A 67 17.98 3.28 -4.62
N SER A 68 18.99 4.07 -4.99
CA SER A 68 19.41 5.24 -4.21
C SER A 68 18.41 6.40 -4.27
N ILE A 69 17.40 6.33 -5.15
CA ILE A 69 16.34 7.34 -5.24
C ILE A 69 15.38 7.29 -4.04
N ILE A 70 15.30 6.17 -3.34
CA ILE A 70 14.47 6.01 -2.15
C ILE A 70 15.18 6.70 -0.98
N PRO A 71 14.56 7.69 -0.30
CA PRO A 71 15.19 8.34 0.84
C PRO A 71 15.45 7.32 1.95
N GLN A 72 16.59 7.47 2.62
CA GLN A 72 17.00 6.61 3.72
C GLN A 72 17.46 7.47 4.89
N ILE A 73 17.12 7.04 6.10
CA ILE A 73 17.45 7.74 7.34
C ILE A 73 17.55 6.73 8.48
N THR A 74 18.35 7.02 9.50
CA THR A 74 18.40 6.21 10.73
C THR A 74 17.34 6.66 11.74
N LEU A 75 16.91 5.75 12.61
CA LEU A 75 16.03 6.10 13.73
C LEU A 75 16.68 7.16 14.66
N GLU A 76 18.00 7.12 14.82
CA GLU A 76 18.72 8.08 15.66
C GLU A 76 18.68 9.49 15.08
N GLU A 77 18.75 9.66 13.75
CA GLU A 77 18.57 10.97 13.11
C GLU A 77 17.15 11.53 13.32
N ILE A 78 16.12 10.68 13.24
CA ILE A 78 14.73 11.09 13.56
C ILE A 78 14.64 11.53 15.02
N LYS A 79 15.25 10.77 15.94
CA LYS A 79 15.25 11.08 17.37
C LYS A 79 15.99 12.38 17.68
N ALA A 80 17.16 12.58 17.07
CA ALA A 80 17.96 13.79 17.21
C ALA A 80 17.21 15.04 16.71
N ASN A 81 16.31 14.88 15.74
CA ASN A 81 15.43 15.92 15.23
C ASN A 81 14.05 15.95 15.93
N GLY A 82 13.99 15.59 17.22
CA GLY A 82 12.78 15.72 18.04
C GLY A 82 11.66 14.76 17.65
N GLY A 83 11.98 13.60 17.07
CA GLY A 83 11.00 12.61 16.62
C GLY A 83 10.36 12.94 15.28
N ARG A 84 10.98 13.81 14.47
CA ARG A 84 10.50 14.22 13.15
C ARG A 84 11.57 13.99 12.09
N PHE A 85 11.15 13.80 10.85
CA PHE A 85 12.10 13.80 9.74
C PHE A 85 12.73 15.20 9.56
N PRO A 86 14.04 15.29 9.27
CA PRO A 86 14.63 16.52 8.73
C PRO A 86 13.86 16.99 7.49
N GLN A 87 13.78 18.31 7.27
CA GLN A 87 12.89 18.90 6.27
C GLN A 87 13.19 18.43 4.82
N ASP A 88 14.47 18.29 4.49
CA ASP A 88 14.93 17.79 3.19
C ASP A 88 14.54 16.32 2.97
N ILE A 89 14.69 15.47 3.99
CA ILE A 89 14.24 14.08 3.96
C ILE A 89 12.71 14.02 3.86
N ALA A 90 11.98 14.80 4.66
CA ALA A 90 10.52 14.87 4.60
C ALA A 90 10.03 15.22 3.19
N ALA A 91 10.64 16.22 2.54
CA ALA A 91 10.30 16.60 1.17
C ALA A 91 10.59 15.48 0.15
N GLN A 92 11.68 14.72 0.33
CA GLN A 92 11.95 13.54 -0.51
C GLN A 92 10.92 12.43 -0.27
N ILE A 93 10.52 12.17 0.97
CA ILE A 93 9.48 11.18 1.28
C ILE A 93 8.16 11.60 0.65
N GLN A 94 7.79 12.88 0.75
CA GLN A 94 6.56 13.39 0.16
C GLN A 94 6.56 13.30 -1.38
N ARG A 95 7.71 13.54 -2.01
CA ARG A 95 7.86 13.39 -3.47
C ARG A 95 7.84 11.92 -3.91
N ARG A 96 8.53 11.04 -3.19
CA ARG A 96 8.77 9.63 -3.61
C ARG A 96 7.74 8.65 -3.09
N GLY A 97 7.03 8.99 -2.03
CA GLY A 97 6.01 8.16 -1.39
C GLY A 97 6.54 6.93 -0.66
N CYS A 98 7.85 6.86 -0.41
CA CYS A 98 8.48 5.73 0.27
C CYS A 98 9.75 6.16 1.01
N VAL A 99 10.18 5.35 1.98
CA VAL A 99 11.38 5.60 2.79
C VAL A 99 11.92 4.30 3.36
N VAL A 100 13.24 4.22 3.55
CA VAL A 100 13.88 3.19 4.39
C VAL A 100 14.33 3.83 5.70
N ILE A 101 13.75 3.38 6.81
CA ILE A 101 14.19 3.78 8.15
C ILE A 101 15.10 2.67 8.70
N ARG A 102 16.38 2.99 8.88
CA ARG A 102 17.41 2.08 9.36
C ARG A 102 17.39 2.01 10.89
N GLN A 103 17.76 0.85 11.42
CA GLN A 103 17.96 0.65 12.87
C GLN A 103 16.70 0.92 13.72
N VAL A 104 15.51 0.64 13.17
CA VAL A 104 14.23 0.73 13.90
C VAL A 104 14.16 -0.26 15.06
N ILE A 105 14.69 -1.46 14.85
CA ILE A 105 14.88 -2.51 15.85
C ILE A 105 16.35 -2.93 15.81
N PRO A 106 17.03 -3.10 16.96
CA PRO A 106 18.39 -3.61 17.00
C PRO A 106 18.52 -4.95 16.26
N GLU A 107 19.60 -5.12 15.52
CA GLU A 107 19.80 -6.29 14.64
C GLU A 107 19.72 -7.62 15.40
N GLN A 108 20.29 -7.69 16.60
CA GLN A 108 20.24 -8.88 17.44
C GLN A 108 18.79 -9.24 17.80
N GLU A 109 17.98 -8.26 18.19
CA GLU A 109 16.57 -8.49 18.54
C GLU A 109 15.76 -8.91 17.31
N ALA A 110 15.98 -8.29 16.15
CA ALA A 110 15.37 -8.70 14.89
C ALA A 110 15.74 -10.14 14.49
N CYS A 111 17.00 -10.55 14.71
CA CYS A 111 17.45 -11.92 14.51
C CYS A 111 16.77 -12.91 15.46
N GLU A 112 16.58 -12.52 16.73
CA GLU A 112 15.84 -13.33 17.70
C GLU A 112 14.37 -13.48 17.30
N TYR A 113 13.73 -12.41 16.82
CA TYR A 113 12.36 -12.46 16.30
C TYR A 113 12.23 -13.47 15.16
N LYS A 114 13.17 -13.46 14.21
CA LYS A 114 13.23 -14.44 13.12
C LYS A 114 13.33 -15.87 13.64
N GLN A 115 14.24 -16.14 14.56
CA GLN A 115 14.40 -17.48 15.12
C GLN A 115 13.13 -17.95 15.86
N GLN A 116 12.49 -17.06 16.63
CA GLN A 116 11.24 -17.35 17.34
C GLN A 116 10.09 -17.65 16.36
N ILE A 117 9.96 -16.85 15.29
CA ILE A 117 8.96 -17.06 14.23
C ILE A 117 9.21 -18.40 13.53
N GLN A 118 10.45 -18.71 13.15
CA GLN A 118 10.79 -19.98 12.50
C GLN A 118 10.47 -21.19 13.39
N ARG A 119 10.80 -21.13 14.70
CA ARG A 119 10.43 -22.17 15.66
C ARG A 119 8.91 -22.32 15.77
N TYR A 120 8.18 -21.20 15.83
CA TYR A 120 6.72 -21.20 15.88
C TYR A 120 6.11 -21.83 14.62
N VAL A 121 6.49 -21.35 13.44
CA VAL A 121 6.00 -21.87 12.15
C VAL A 121 6.31 -23.36 12.02
N ASN A 122 7.55 -23.79 12.25
CA ASN A 122 7.93 -25.20 12.15
C ASN A 122 7.12 -26.10 13.11
N LYS A 123 6.90 -25.66 14.35
CA LYS A 123 6.12 -26.42 15.34
C LYS A 123 4.69 -26.71 14.89
N TYR A 124 4.05 -25.76 14.19
CA TYR A 124 2.65 -25.85 13.77
C TYR A 124 2.48 -26.30 12.31
N GLN A 125 3.51 -26.17 11.47
CA GLN A 125 3.51 -26.66 10.09
C GLN A 125 3.77 -28.17 10.02
N ILE A 126 4.56 -28.74 10.94
CA ILE A 126 4.89 -30.18 11.01
C ILE A 126 3.70 -31.01 11.55
N LYS A 127 2.79 -30.42 12.33
CA LYS A 127 1.65 -31.14 12.96
C LYS A 127 0.44 -31.33 12.03
N ARG A 128 0.67 -31.78 10.79
CA ARG A 128 -0.43 -32.22 9.89
C ARG A 128 -0.95 -33.63 10.18
N VAL A 129 -0.39 -34.32 11.17
CA VAL A 129 -0.75 -35.72 11.47
C VAL A 129 -1.79 -35.74 12.59
N ASN A 130 -3.04 -36.01 12.20
CA ASN A 130 -4.18 -36.41 13.02
C ASN A 130 -4.59 -35.49 14.19
N CYS A 131 -5.70 -34.77 13.96
CA CYS A 131 -6.68 -34.39 14.98
C CYS A 131 -6.31 -33.31 16.01
N VAL A 132 -5.47 -32.31 15.66
CA VAL A 132 -5.34 -31.08 16.48
C VAL A 132 -5.61 -29.82 15.64
N PRO A 133 -6.51 -28.91 16.06
CA PRO A 133 -6.64 -27.58 15.46
C PRO A 133 -5.32 -26.82 15.66
N GLY A 134 -4.67 -26.37 14.58
CA GLY A 134 -3.41 -25.63 14.70
C GLY A 134 -2.50 -25.60 13.47
N HIS A 135 -3.00 -25.92 12.27
CA HIS A 135 -2.25 -25.70 11.04
C HIS A 135 -2.20 -24.20 10.73
N ILE A 136 -1.01 -23.68 10.44
CA ILE A 136 -0.86 -22.32 9.93
C ILE A 136 -1.11 -22.37 8.43
N GLU A 137 -2.17 -21.71 7.99
CA GLU A 137 -2.45 -21.52 6.56
C GLU A 137 -1.35 -20.66 5.93
N GLY A 138 -1.03 -20.93 4.68
CA GLY A 138 -0.05 -20.14 3.96
C GLY A 138 -0.02 -20.43 2.47
N TYR A 139 0.55 -19.48 1.73
CA TYR A 139 0.57 -19.47 0.28
C TYR A 139 2.00 -19.29 -0.26
N PRO A 140 2.40 -20.00 -1.33
CA PRO A 140 1.68 -21.10 -1.99
C PRO A 140 1.52 -22.35 -1.10
N LYS A 141 0.45 -23.14 -1.29
CA LYS A 141 0.09 -24.26 -0.38
C LYS A 141 1.20 -25.29 -0.13
N HIS A 142 2.01 -25.61 -1.15
CA HIS A 142 3.06 -26.63 -1.06
C HIS A 142 4.42 -26.07 -0.60
N LYS A 143 4.62 -24.76 -0.69
CA LYS A 143 5.85 -24.07 -0.28
C LYS A 143 5.50 -22.68 0.26
N PRO A 144 4.87 -22.59 1.45
CA PRO A 144 4.34 -21.30 1.92
C PRO A 144 5.45 -20.28 2.11
N GLN A 145 5.21 -19.08 1.57
CA GLN A 145 6.04 -17.90 1.67
C GLN A 145 5.30 -16.81 2.45
N VAL A 146 3.99 -16.68 2.28
CA VAL A 146 3.10 -15.87 3.11
C VAL A 146 2.37 -16.77 4.11
N PHE A 147 2.41 -16.39 5.38
CA PHE A 147 1.80 -17.15 6.47
C PHE A 147 0.66 -16.34 7.09
N GLU A 148 -0.51 -16.96 7.18
CA GLU A 148 -1.72 -16.42 7.81
C GLU A 148 -1.61 -16.51 9.34
N VAL A 149 -0.59 -15.83 9.89
CA VAL A 149 -0.28 -15.76 11.32
C VAL A 149 -0.12 -14.30 11.74
N TYR A 150 -0.74 -13.98 12.87
CA TYR A 150 -0.98 -12.58 13.24
C TYR A 150 -0.48 -12.22 14.64
N TRP A 151 -0.36 -13.22 15.53
CA TRP A 151 -0.23 -13.02 16.98
C TRP A 151 0.97 -13.76 17.59
N THR A 152 2.01 -14.03 16.80
CA THR A 152 3.25 -14.56 17.40
C THR A 152 3.83 -13.54 18.39
N LYS A 153 4.55 -14.01 19.41
CA LYS A 153 5.25 -13.13 20.37
C LYS A 153 6.07 -12.08 19.62
N SER A 154 6.87 -12.49 18.64
CA SER A 154 7.68 -11.59 17.82
C SER A 154 6.86 -10.51 17.09
N GLN A 155 5.71 -10.85 16.49
CA GLN A 155 4.86 -9.86 15.81
C GLN A 155 4.28 -8.85 16.80
N VAL A 156 3.80 -9.32 17.95
CA VAL A 156 3.24 -8.44 18.99
C VAL A 156 4.33 -7.52 19.54
N THR A 157 5.49 -8.06 19.90
CA THR A 157 6.61 -7.26 20.42
C THR A 157 7.14 -6.26 19.40
N ALA A 158 7.27 -6.65 18.13
CA ALA A 158 7.72 -5.72 17.07
C ALA A 158 6.77 -4.54 16.87
N ARG A 159 5.44 -4.78 16.93
CA ARG A 159 4.42 -3.72 16.82
C ARG A 159 4.43 -2.75 18.01
N SER A 160 4.85 -3.21 19.19
CA SER A 160 4.96 -2.41 20.40
C SER A 160 6.38 -1.94 20.71
N HIS A 161 7.33 -2.12 19.78
CA HIS A 161 8.73 -1.71 20.00
C HIS A 161 8.83 -0.19 19.93
N ALA A 162 9.51 0.43 20.90
CA ALA A 162 9.61 1.90 21.01
C ALA A 162 10.20 2.55 19.74
N GLY A 163 11.15 1.88 19.07
CA GLY A 163 11.68 2.37 17.81
C GLY A 163 10.68 2.28 16.64
N PHE A 164 9.80 1.27 16.64
CA PHE A 164 8.73 1.17 15.64
C PHE A 164 7.67 2.25 15.87
N GLU A 165 7.29 2.48 17.12
CA GLU A 165 6.39 3.56 17.52
C GLU A 165 6.94 4.93 17.12
N LEU A 166 8.20 5.24 17.45
CA LEU A 166 8.85 6.50 17.06
C LEU A 166 8.87 6.70 15.53
N ALA A 167 9.25 5.65 14.78
CA ALA A 167 9.29 5.72 13.32
C ALA A 167 7.91 5.96 12.70
N THR A 168 6.88 5.27 13.18
CA THR A 168 5.51 5.40 12.67
C THR A 168 4.87 6.72 13.07
N MET A 169 5.11 7.22 14.28
CA MET A 169 4.70 8.58 14.67
C MET A 169 5.35 9.65 13.80
N ALA A 170 6.65 9.52 13.48
CA ALA A 170 7.32 10.46 12.58
C ALA A 170 6.70 10.46 11.18
N LEU A 171 6.26 9.30 10.66
CA LEU A 171 5.55 9.18 9.39
C LEU A 171 4.17 9.84 9.41
N ASN A 172 3.43 9.70 10.52
CA ASN A 172 2.13 10.36 10.67
C ASN A 172 2.24 11.88 10.56
N GLN A 173 3.31 12.46 11.09
CA GLN A 173 3.54 13.92 11.07
C GLN A 173 3.84 14.48 9.67
N LEU A 174 4.00 13.65 8.64
CA LEU A 174 4.12 14.10 7.24
C LEU A 174 2.76 14.42 6.60
N TRP A 175 1.68 13.96 7.23
CA TRP A 175 0.32 14.11 6.75
C TRP A 175 -0.38 15.29 7.40
N HIS A 176 -1.41 15.78 6.73
CA HIS A 176 -2.31 16.80 7.25
C HIS A 176 -3.75 16.49 6.86
N ALA A 177 -4.67 17.22 7.47
CA ALA A 177 -6.09 17.20 7.16
C ALA A 177 -6.71 18.53 7.61
N ASP A 178 -7.89 18.86 7.10
CA ASP A 178 -8.68 19.99 7.58
C ASP A 178 -9.00 19.86 9.09
N GLU A 179 -9.20 21.01 9.75
CA GLU A 179 -9.38 21.09 11.21
C GLU A 179 -10.57 20.24 11.73
N ASP A 180 -11.61 20.07 10.91
CA ASP A 180 -12.82 19.33 11.26
C ASP A 180 -12.69 17.80 11.01
N THR A 181 -11.61 17.33 10.37
CA THR A 181 -11.40 15.91 10.13
C THR A 181 -11.05 15.19 11.43
N VAL A 182 -11.82 14.16 11.79
CA VAL A 182 -11.64 13.39 13.04
C VAL A 182 -10.45 12.43 12.91
N ILE A 183 -9.23 12.96 13.11
CA ILE A 183 -7.99 12.20 13.07
C ILE A 183 -7.00 12.67 14.14
N ASP A 184 -6.21 11.75 14.70
CA ASP A 184 -5.19 12.04 15.71
C ASP A 184 -3.84 11.48 15.26
N TRP A 185 -2.97 12.35 14.74
CA TRP A 185 -1.63 12.00 14.27
C TRP A 185 -0.65 11.57 15.37
N SER A 186 -0.99 11.83 16.64
CA SER A 186 -0.14 11.49 17.79
C SER A 186 -0.33 10.05 18.27
N LYS A 187 -1.29 9.31 17.68
CA LYS A 187 -1.62 7.95 18.08
C LYS A 187 -1.55 6.99 16.90
N ASN A 188 -1.11 5.77 17.20
CA ASN A 188 -1.17 4.65 16.25
C ASN A 188 -2.12 3.59 16.76
N MET A 189 -2.82 2.94 15.83
CA MET A 189 -3.55 1.70 16.11
C MET A 189 -2.78 0.52 15.53
N ALA A 190 -2.70 -0.57 16.30
CA ALA A 190 -2.03 -1.77 15.83
C ALA A 190 -2.84 -2.46 14.73
N TYR A 191 -2.33 -2.43 13.50
CA TYR A 191 -2.86 -3.23 12.40
C TYR A 191 -2.17 -4.60 12.36
N CYS A 192 -2.92 -5.65 12.67
CA CYS A 192 -2.39 -7.00 12.74
C CYS A 192 -2.41 -7.66 11.37
N ASP A 193 -1.29 -7.59 10.66
CA ASP A 193 -1.09 -8.25 9.36
C ASP A 193 -0.22 -9.52 9.48
N ARG A 194 -0.16 -10.23 8.37
CA ARG A 194 0.56 -11.47 8.10
C ARG A 194 2.07 -11.27 8.17
N LEU A 195 2.81 -12.36 8.00
CA LEU A 195 4.27 -12.32 7.81
C LEU A 195 4.67 -13.07 6.54
N GLN A 196 5.83 -12.70 6.02
CA GLN A 196 6.42 -13.31 4.83
C GLN A 196 7.81 -13.86 5.15
N ILE A 197 8.09 -15.08 4.70
CA ILE A 197 9.37 -15.76 4.85
C ILE A 197 9.78 -16.32 3.49
N HIS A 198 10.85 -15.78 2.93
CA HIS A 198 11.47 -16.32 1.72
C HIS A 198 12.72 -17.10 2.07
N LYS A 199 12.86 -18.29 1.50
CA LYS A 199 14.08 -19.10 1.58
C LYS A 199 14.97 -18.80 0.37
N PRO A 200 16.29 -18.89 0.51
CA PRO A 200 17.19 -18.79 -0.64
C PRO A 200 16.79 -19.78 -1.75
N GLY A 201 16.68 -19.28 -2.99
CA GLY A 201 16.25 -20.08 -4.15
C GLY A 201 14.74 -20.25 -4.29
N ASP A 202 13.92 -19.60 -3.46
CA ASP A 202 12.48 -19.51 -3.73
C ASP A 202 12.22 -18.70 -5.01
N VAL A 203 11.34 -19.23 -5.86
CA VAL A 203 10.70 -18.43 -6.91
C VAL A 203 9.62 -17.62 -6.23
N PHE A 204 9.72 -16.29 -6.33
CA PHE A 204 8.66 -15.39 -5.86
C PHE A 204 7.38 -15.73 -6.61
N PHE A 205 6.27 -15.88 -5.90
CA PHE A 205 4.98 -15.77 -6.57
C PHE A 205 4.80 -14.27 -6.86
N ASP A 206 4.89 -13.90 -8.13
CA ASP A 206 4.98 -12.51 -8.54
C ASP A 206 3.61 -11.87 -8.36
N LEU A 207 3.52 -10.89 -7.46
CA LEU A 207 2.38 -9.99 -7.42
C LEU A 207 2.64 -8.92 -8.47
N GLU A 208 1.74 -8.83 -9.45
CA GLU A 208 1.79 -7.72 -10.40
C GLU A 208 1.73 -6.36 -9.68
N ALA A 209 2.26 -5.32 -10.31
CA ALA A 209 2.24 -3.99 -9.73
C ALA A 209 0.80 -3.53 -9.44
N HIS A 210 0.51 -3.19 -8.18
CA HIS A 210 -0.83 -2.81 -7.73
C HIS A 210 -0.76 -1.73 -6.65
N VAL A 211 -1.93 -1.16 -6.33
CA VAL A 211 -2.12 -0.22 -5.22
C VAL A 211 -3.30 -0.71 -4.37
N ASP A 212 -3.05 -0.98 -3.08
CA ASP A 212 -4.08 -1.39 -2.13
C ASP A 212 -5.01 -0.22 -1.70
N ASN A 213 -5.93 -0.51 -0.76
CA ASN A 213 -6.88 0.44 -0.15
C ASN A 213 -7.90 0.97 -1.17
N GLY A 214 -8.64 0.05 -1.77
CA GLY A 214 -9.67 0.31 -2.77
C GLY A 214 -9.16 0.07 -4.19
N SER A 215 -10.08 -0.17 -5.09
CA SER A 215 -9.87 -0.36 -6.52
C SER A 215 -10.78 0.61 -7.26
N LEU A 216 -11.99 0.18 -7.62
CA LEU A 216 -13.00 1.03 -8.26
C LEU A 216 -13.54 2.12 -7.33
N GLU A 217 -13.45 1.93 -6.02
CA GLU A 217 -13.93 2.88 -5.01
C GLU A 217 -13.30 4.26 -5.17
N ARG A 218 -12.08 4.37 -5.72
CA ARG A 218 -11.43 5.66 -5.99
C ARG A 218 -12.23 6.55 -6.94
N TRP A 219 -13.00 5.95 -7.85
CA TRP A 219 -13.89 6.68 -8.76
C TRP A 219 -15.35 6.60 -8.31
N GLN A 220 -15.77 5.52 -7.66
CA GLN A 220 -17.18 5.33 -7.31
C GLN A 220 -17.60 6.06 -6.04
N ASP A 221 -16.78 5.99 -5.00
CA ASP A 221 -17.10 6.58 -3.72
C ASP A 221 -17.01 8.10 -3.82
N PRO A 222 -18.10 8.85 -3.54
CA PRO A 222 -18.08 10.29 -3.63
C PRO A 222 -17.02 10.93 -2.75
N GLU A 223 -16.83 10.40 -1.54
CA GLU A 223 -15.85 10.92 -0.58
C GLU A 223 -14.42 10.59 -1.02
N TYR A 224 -14.16 9.34 -1.40
CA TYR A 224 -12.83 8.96 -1.90
C TYR A 224 -12.46 9.74 -3.18
N ARG A 225 -13.41 10.00 -4.07
CA ARG A 225 -13.17 10.84 -5.25
C ARG A 225 -12.69 12.24 -4.89
N GLN A 226 -13.14 12.82 -3.78
CA GLN A 226 -12.75 14.17 -3.38
C GLN A 226 -11.22 14.27 -3.17
N CYS A 227 -10.58 13.18 -2.72
CA CYS A 227 -9.11 13.07 -2.62
C CYS A 227 -8.39 13.34 -3.95
N TYR A 228 -9.09 13.14 -5.07
CA TYR A 228 -8.53 13.19 -6.42
C TYR A 228 -9.11 14.34 -7.26
N THR A 229 -9.82 15.29 -6.64
CA THR A 229 -10.52 16.40 -7.32
C THR A 229 -9.61 17.15 -8.30
N HIS A 230 -8.40 17.54 -7.88
CA HIS A 230 -7.45 18.22 -8.77
C HIS A 230 -7.05 17.37 -9.96
N ILE A 231 -6.86 16.06 -9.79
CA ILE A 231 -6.54 15.14 -10.89
C ILE A 231 -7.73 15.06 -11.86
N LEU A 232 -8.94 14.87 -11.34
CA LEU A 232 -10.16 14.75 -12.14
C LEU A 232 -10.49 16.05 -12.89
N ASN A 233 -10.01 17.20 -12.41
CA ASN A 233 -10.13 18.50 -13.08
C ASN A 233 -8.97 18.81 -14.05
N GLY A 234 -8.03 17.89 -14.25
CA GLY A 234 -6.89 18.08 -15.16
C GLY A 234 -5.76 18.96 -14.59
N GLU A 235 -5.74 19.18 -13.28
CA GLU A 235 -4.74 19.95 -12.53
C GLU A 235 -3.90 19.04 -11.62
N TRP A 236 -3.52 17.85 -12.10
CA TRP A 236 -2.86 16.82 -11.30
C TRP A 236 -1.59 17.31 -10.58
N GLU A 237 -0.92 18.34 -11.10
CA GLU A 237 0.25 18.97 -10.50
C GLU A 237 -0.05 19.51 -9.09
N ARG A 238 -1.29 19.97 -8.87
CA ARG A 238 -1.81 20.48 -7.59
C ARG A 238 -2.25 19.39 -6.62
N HIS A 239 -2.29 18.13 -7.05
CA HIS A 239 -2.66 17.04 -6.16
C HIS A 239 -1.66 16.93 -5.01
N ASP A 240 -2.19 16.90 -3.79
CA ASP A 240 -1.45 16.60 -2.58
C ASP A 240 -1.77 15.17 -2.11
N PRO A 241 -0.83 14.22 -2.24
CA PRO A 241 -1.04 12.86 -1.76
C PRO A 241 -1.16 12.73 -0.24
N PHE A 242 -0.67 13.72 0.52
CA PHE A 242 -0.54 13.72 1.99
C PHE A 242 -1.70 14.42 2.71
N ASP A 243 -2.70 14.87 1.95
CA ASP A 243 -3.98 15.32 2.49
C ASP A 243 -4.87 14.10 2.80
N ALA A 244 -5.26 13.97 4.07
CA ALA A 244 -6.14 12.91 4.55
C ALA A 244 -7.60 13.35 4.74
N THR A 245 -7.94 14.61 4.50
CA THR A 245 -9.26 15.22 4.79
C THR A 245 -10.41 14.30 4.39
N HIS A 246 -10.42 13.85 3.14
CA HIS A 246 -11.45 12.97 2.61
C HIS A 246 -11.11 11.47 2.73
N ARG A 247 -9.84 11.13 3.03
CA ARG A 247 -9.40 9.72 3.10
C ARG A 247 -9.91 9.00 4.33
N VAL A 248 -10.17 9.73 5.42
CA VAL A 248 -10.62 9.16 6.69
C VAL A 248 -12.04 8.61 6.57
N GLU A 249 -12.92 9.32 5.87
CA GLU A 249 -14.33 8.96 5.69
C GLU A 249 -14.60 8.22 4.37
N ALA A 250 -13.61 8.14 3.48
CA ALA A 250 -13.69 7.41 2.22
C ALA A 250 -14.06 5.93 2.44
N ARG A 251 -15.06 5.45 1.70
CA ARG A 251 -15.43 4.04 1.74
C ARG A 251 -14.63 3.26 0.70
N MET A 252 -13.54 2.64 1.14
CA MET A 252 -12.56 1.91 0.30
C MET A 252 -12.90 0.44 0.04
N ASP A 253 -14.09 -0.01 0.43
CA ASP A 253 -14.56 -1.41 0.29
C ASP A 253 -16.08 -1.42 0.06
N TYR A 254 -16.48 -1.26 -1.20
CA TYR A 254 -17.88 -1.39 -1.62
C TYR A 254 -18.28 -2.86 -1.79
N TYR A 255 -17.32 -3.68 -2.22
CA TYR A 255 -17.57 -5.04 -2.69
C TYR A 255 -17.38 -6.10 -1.62
N SER A 256 -17.03 -5.71 -0.39
CA SER A 256 -16.68 -6.63 0.70
C SER A 256 -15.61 -7.63 0.27
N SER A 257 -14.63 -7.14 -0.51
CA SER A 257 -13.63 -7.98 -1.13
C SER A 257 -12.65 -8.51 -0.08
N LEU A 258 -12.00 -9.63 -0.36
CA LEU A 258 -10.96 -10.19 0.53
C LEU A 258 -9.75 -9.27 0.65
N ALA A 259 -9.47 -8.48 -0.40
CA ALA A 259 -8.45 -7.45 -0.42
C ALA A 259 -8.88 -6.16 0.29
N GLY A 260 -10.19 -5.95 0.44
CA GLY A 260 -10.78 -4.75 1.03
C GLY A 260 -10.19 -4.49 2.42
N ARG A 261 -10.01 -3.22 2.78
CA ARG A 261 -9.48 -2.82 4.09
C ARG A 261 -10.48 -1.88 4.75
N SER A 262 -10.70 -2.06 6.05
CA SER A 262 -11.65 -1.28 6.84
C SER A 262 -10.97 -0.17 7.65
N VAL A 263 -9.70 0.12 7.37
CA VAL A 263 -8.89 1.08 8.12
C VAL A 263 -8.12 1.97 7.15
N PHE A 264 -8.08 3.27 7.46
CA PHE A 264 -7.16 4.19 6.82
C PHE A 264 -5.72 3.85 7.24
N ARG A 265 -4.85 3.62 6.26
CA ARG A 265 -3.41 3.41 6.44
C ARG A 265 -2.70 4.46 5.61
N ASN A 266 -2.06 5.41 6.27
CA ASN A 266 -1.30 6.48 5.61
C ASN A 266 -0.02 5.94 4.96
N PHE A 267 0.66 5.00 5.60
CA PHE A 267 1.75 4.22 5.03
C PHE A 267 1.52 2.72 5.20
N GLN A 268 1.92 1.94 4.20
CA GLN A 268 2.19 0.52 4.37
C GLN A 268 3.67 0.34 4.69
N GLY A 269 4.01 -0.73 5.41
CA GLY A 269 5.40 -1.03 5.74
C GLY A 269 5.59 -2.38 6.40
N CYS A 270 6.83 -2.82 6.46
CA CYS A 270 7.24 -4.04 7.15
C CYS A 270 8.53 -3.81 7.93
N VAL A 271 8.70 -4.53 9.04
CA VAL A 271 9.97 -4.62 9.74
C VAL A 271 10.78 -5.75 9.13
N ALA A 272 11.98 -5.44 8.63
CA ALA A 272 12.92 -6.46 8.19
C ALA A 272 13.51 -7.21 9.39
N ILE A 273 13.39 -8.52 9.39
CA ILE A 273 13.99 -9.43 10.40
C ILE A 273 15.12 -10.30 9.81
N SER A 274 15.59 -9.90 8.62
CA SER A 274 16.72 -10.46 7.92
C SER A 274 17.25 -9.43 6.93
N ASP A 275 18.48 -9.62 6.46
CA ASP A 275 19.03 -8.79 5.41
C ASP A 275 18.20 -8.87 4.13
N ILE A 276 17.90 -7.69 3.57
CA ILE A 276 17.25 -7.53 2.27
C ILE A 276 18.24 -6.81 1.37
N LYS A 277 18.66 -7.47 0.29
CA LYS A 277 19.55 -6.89 -0.72
C LYS A 277 18.72 -6.28 -1.84
N ALA A 278 19.26 -5.24 -2.49
CA ALA A 278 18.66 -4.75 -3.73
C ALA A 278 18.54 -5.89 -4.74
N ASN A 279 17.43 -5.91 -5.48
CA ASN A 279 17.09 -6.94 -6.47
C ASN A 279 16.96 -8.37 -5.91
N SER A 280 16.82 -8.54 -4.58
CA SER A 280 16.57 -9.86 -3.98
C SER A 280 15.12 -10.34 -4.15
N GLY A 281 14.28 -9.63 -4.92
CA GLY A 281 12.85 -9.89 -5.10
C GLY A 281 11.95 -9.51 -3.92
N ALA A 282 12.49 -8.92 -2.85
CA ALA A 282 11.73 -8.67 -1.63
C ALA A 282 10.66 -7.57 -1.78
N PHE A 283 11.01 -6.41 -2.30
CA PHE A 283 10.10 -5.28 -2.50
C PHE A 283 10.53 -4.42 -3.69
N ARG A 284 9.57 -3.99 -4.51
CA ARG A 284 9.74 -2.99 -5.56
C ARG A 284 8.65 -1.95 -5.40
N THR A 285 9.00 -0.68 -5.59
CA THR A 285 8.06 0.44 -5.54
C THR A 285 8.19 1.27 -6.80
N CYS A 286 7.13 1.99 -7.16
CA CYS A 286 7.17 3.05 -8.17
C CYS A 286 7.29 4.39 -7.43
N PRO A 287 8.49 5.00 -7.31
CA PRO A 287 8.71 6.19 -6.49
C PRO A 287 8.28 7.49 -7.20
N LEU A 288 7.09 7.44 -7.80
CA LEU A 288 6.40 8.47 -8.57
C LEU A 288 5.01 8.68 -7.98
N LEU A 289 4.93 9.01 -6.69
CA LEU A 289 3.66 8.95 -5.95
C LEU A 289 2.55 9.77 -6.62
N LYS A 290 2.86 11.01 -7.00
CA LYS A 290 1.90 11.92 -7.64
C LYS A 290 1.59 11.48 -9.07
N GLU A 291 2.61 11.24 -9.88
CA GLU A 291 2.46 10.93 -11.30
C GLU A 291 1.78 9.58 -11.52
N ALA A 292 2.16 8.54 -10.77
CA ALA A 292 1.52 7.22 -10.86
C ALA A 292 0.05 7.29 -10.44
N THR A 293 -0.27 8.05 -9.39
CA THR A 293 -1.65 8.29 -8.96
C THR A 293 -2.46 8.99 -10.04
N ALA A 294 -1.93 10.06 -10.60
CA ALA A 294 -2.55 10.79 -11.70
C ALA A 294 -2.73 9.91 -12.94
N LEU A 295 -1.76 9.04 -13.24
CA LEU A 295 -1.77 8.15 -14.39
C LEU A 295 -2.94 7.19 -14.34
N PHE A 296 -3.06 6.40 -13.26
CA PHE A 296 -4.14 5.42 -13.19
C PHE A 296 -5.50 6.12 -13.04
N MET A 297 -5.60 7.25 -12.33
CA MET A 297 -6.86 7.97 -12.16
C MET A 297 -7.41 8.57 -13.47
N MET A 298 -6.53 9.13 -14.32
CA MET A 298 -6.94 9.79 -15.57
C MET A 298 -7.04 8.83 -16.76
N LYS A 299 -6.24 7.75 -16.82
CA LYS A 299 -6.21 6.85 -17.99
C LYS A 299 -7.60 6.36 -18.43
N PRO A 300 -8.49 5.88 -17.54
CA PRO A 300 -9.85 5.48 -17.92
C PRO A 300 -10.68 6.60 -18.55
N LEU A 301 -10.38 7.86 -18.22
CA LEU A 301 -11.15 9.05 -18.60
C LEU A 301 -10.63 9.71 -19.89
N THR A 302 -9.53 9.21 -20.45
CA THR A 302 -9.00 9.70 -21.73
C THR A 302 -9.94 9.34 -22.89
N LYS A 303 -9.86 10.09 -23.99
CA LYS A 303 -10.70 9.89 -25.20
C LYS A 303 -10.70 8.45 -25.72
N GLU A 304 -9.58 7.74 -25.58
CA GLU A 304 -9.44 6.35 -26.01
C GLU A 304 -10.34 5.39 -25.21
N TYR A 305 -10.54 5.64 -23.92
CA TYR A 305 -11.21 4.71 -23.00
C TYR A 305 -12.53 5.23 -22.44
N ILE A 306 -12.89 6.50 -22.61
CA ILE A 306 -14.07 7.10 -21.98
C ILE A 306 -15.39 6.38 -22.34
N GLU A 307 -15.48 5.81 -23.54
CA GLU A 307 -16.64 5.06 -24.03
C GLU A 307 -16.61 3.56 -23.67
N GLN A 308 -15.53 3.08 -23.04
CA GLN A 308 -15.33 1.69 -22.67
C GLN A 308 -15.75 1.46 -21.21
N LEU A 309 -16.50 0.39 -20.95
CA LEU A 309 -16.80 -0.09 -19.59
C LEU A 309 -15.58 -0.80 -19.03
N ASP A 310 -14.52 -0.02 -18.78
CA ASP A 310 -13.26 -0.46 -18.20
C ASP A 310 -12.60 0.71 -17.45
N PHE A 311 -11.93 0.37 -16.35
CA PHE A 311 -11.10 1.26 -15.54
C PHE A 311 -9.63 0.82 -15.56
N ILE A 312 -9.20 0.19 -16.65
CA ILE A 312 -7.82 -0.18 -16.96
C ILE A 312 -7.26 -1.13 -15.90
N GLY A 313 -8.02 -2.20 -15.64
CA GLY A 313 -7.65 -3.25 -14.68
C GLY A 313 -8.16 -3.05 -13.25
N ALA A 314 -8.83 -1.94 -12.95
CA ALA A 314 -9.55 -1.81 -11.68
C ALA A 314 -10.79 -2.74 -11.67
N SER A 315 -10.87 -3.58 -10.66
CA SER A 315 -11.94 -4.56 -10.45
C SER A 315 -12.71 -4.33 -9.14
N PRO A 316 -13.91 -4.92 -8.99
CA PRO A 316 -14.61 -5.05 -7.72
C PRO A 316 -13.82 -5.83 -6.66
#